data_AF-F3LJR2-F1
#
_entry.id   AF-F3LJR2-F1
#
_cell.length_a   1.000
_cell.length_b   1.000
_cell.length_c   1.000
_cell.angle_alpha   90.00
_cell.angle_beta   90.00
_cell.angle_gamma   90.00
#
_symmetry.space_group_name_H-M   'P 1'
#
loop_
_entity.id
_entity.type
_entity.pdbx_description
1 polymer ?
#
loop_
_entity_poly.entity_id
_entity_poly.type
_entity_poly.pdbx_seq_one_letter_code
_entity_poly.pdbx_strand_id
1 'polypeptide(L)'
;MAMTMGLDPRFEKCLNSLGSIRNNFAHNLKTEITVEDTNNLYASLDGEIKETVNSYVSKVAKKHDLTVTKHKEFSPKQQFSNIVVIIASALHSACKQAT
;
A
#
# COMPACT_ATOMS: atom_id res chain seq x y z
N MET A 1 13.03 -13.43 -1.30
CA MET A 1 13.21 -13.31 -2.76
C MET A 1 13.31 -11.86 -3.24
N ALA A 2 12.49 -10.90 -2.77
CA ALA A 2 12.64 -9.50 -3.17
C ALA A 2 13.94 -8.85 -2.64
N MET A 3 14.27 -9.06 -1.36
CA MET A 3 15.49 -8.53 -0.73
C MET A 3 16.79 -9.04 -1.37
N THR A 4 16.77 -10.28 -1.87
CA THR A 4 17.91 -10.89 -2.57
C THR A 4 18.14 -10.32 -3.96
N MET A 5 17.24 -9.47 -4.47
CA MET A 5 17.37 -8.77 -5.76
C MET A 5 17.88 -7.33 -5.61
N GLY A 6 18.44 -6.97 -4.44
CA GLY A 6 18.97 -5.62 -4.18
C GLY A 6 17.89 -4.58 -3.87
N LEU A 7 16.70 -5.04 -3.49
CA LEU A 7 15.58 -4.17 -3.17
C LEU A 7 15.77 -3.52 -1.80
N ASP A 8 15.47 -2.23 -1.69
CA ASP A 8 15.67 -1.47 -0.44
C ASP A 8 14.93 -2.15 0.73
N PRO A 9 15.62 -2.41 1.87
CA PRO A 9 15.03 -3.04 3.05
C PRO A 9 13.74 -2.38 3.56
N ARG A 10 13.52 -1.10 3.27
CA ARG A 10 12.27 -0.41 3.65
C ARG A 10 11.01 -1.06 3.09
N PHE A 11 11.11 -1.78 1.96
CA PHE A 11 9.98 -2.48 1.35
C PHE A 11 9.70 -3.86 1.95
N GLU A 12 10.61 -4.42 2.76
CA GLU A 12 10.48 -5.78 3.26
C GLU A 12 9.20 -5.98 4.06
N LYS A 13 8.94 -5.10 5.03
CA LYS A 13 7.78 -5.20 5.92
C LYS A 13 6.46 -5.11 5.16
N CYS A 14 6.35 -4.20 4.19
CA CYS A 14 5.11 -4.03 3.45
C CYS A 14 4.87 -5.13 2.42
N LEU A 15 5.93 -5.65 1.78
CA LEU A 15 5.83 -6.80 0.89
C LEU A 15 5.45 -8.08 1.64
N ASN A 16 5.99 -8.29 2.84
CA ASN A 16 5.60 -9.40 3.69
C ASN A 16 4.12 -9.28 4.12
N SER A 17 3.68 -8.08 4.51
CA SER A 17 2.26 -7.83 4.85
C SER A 17 1.34 -8.13 3.65
N LEU A 18 1.71 -7.68 2.45
CA LEU A 18 0.95 -7.97 1.22
C LEU A 18 0.92 -9.47 0.89
N GLY A 19 2.04 -10.17 1.10
CA GLY A 19 2.15 -11.62 0.96
C GLY A 19 1.22 -12.36 1.93
N SER A 20 1.13 -11.92 3.18
CA SER A 20 0.21 -12.46 4.17
C SER A 20 -1.25 -12.27 3.77
N ILE A 21 -1.63 -11.10 3.26
CA ILE A 21 -2.99 -10.86 2.74
C ILE A 21 -3.27 -11.84 1.60
N ARG A 22 -2.39 -11.93 0.58
CA ARG A 22 -2.55 -12.87 -0.54
C ARG A 22 -2.68 -14.32 -0.07
N ASN A 23 -1.83 -14.76 0.86
CA ASN A 23 -1.88 -16.12 1.41
C ASN A 23 -3.19 -16.38 2.16
N ASN A 24 -3.66 -15.39 2.92
CA ASN A 24 -4.94 -15.48 3.62
C ASN A 24 -6.11 -15.68 2.64
N PHE A 25 -6.12 -14.96 1.51
CA PHE A 25 -7.10 -15.18 0.43
C PHE A 25 -6.98 -16.54 -0.25
N ALA A 26 -5.78 -17.09 -0.36
CA ALA A 26 -5.57 -18.40 -1.00
C ALA A 26 -6.03 -19.57 -0.11
N HIS A 27 -5.94 -19.42 1.21
CA HIS A 27 -6.26 -20.49 2.16
C HIS A 27 -7.64 -20.35 2.83
N ASN A 28 -8.15 -19.14 2.96
CA ASN A 28 -9.48 -18.87 3.50
C ASN A 28 -10.37 -18.33 2.39
N LEU A 29 -11.61 -18.82 2.32
CA LEU A 29 -12.68 -18.31 1.42
C LEU A 29 -13.14 -16.89 1.81
N LYS A 30 -12.22 -16.00 2.20
CA LYS A 30 -12.49 -14.59 2.42
C LYS A 30 -12.90 -13.97 1.08
N THR A 31 -14.08 -13.35 1.06
CA THR A 31 -14.63 -12.66 -0.11
C THR A 31 -14.23 -11.19 -0.16
N GLU A 32 -13.64 -10.65 0.91
CA GLU A 32 -13.38 -9.22 1.05
C GLU A 32 -12.09 -8.90 1.83
N ILE A 33 -11.54 -7.71 1.54
CA ILE A 33 -10.43 -7.10 2.27
C ILE A 33 -11.01 -6.50 3.55
N THR A 34 -10.52 -6.91 4.72
CA THR A 34 -11.03 -6.39 5.99
C THR A 34 -10.33 -5.08 6.37
N VAL A 35 -10.94 -4.35 7.31
CA VAL A 35 -10.32 -3.17 7.94
C VAL A 35 -9.00 -3.53 8.64
N GLU A 36 -8.92 -4.73 9.22
CA GLU A 36 -7.69 -5.22 9.85
C GLU A 36 -6.58 -5.45 8.82
N ASP A 37 -6.92 -6.06 7.67
CA ASP A 37 -5.97 -6.28 6.57
C ASP A 37 -5.35 -4.94 6.12
N THR A 38 -6.17 -3.89 5.96
CA THR A 38 -5.68 -2.56 5.53
C THR A 38 -4.92 -1.81 6.61
N ASN A 39 -5.35 -1.89 7.88
CA ASN A 39 -4.63 -1.28 8.98
C ASN A 39 -3.25 -1.90 9.17
N ASN A 40 -3.14 -3.22 9.09
CA ASN A 40 -1.87 -3.94 9.18
C ASN A 40 -0.96 -3.59 8.01
N LEU A 41 -1.50 -3.55 6.79
CA LEU A 41 -0.75 -3.14 5.61
C LEU A 41 -0.26 -1.71 5.72
N TYR A 42 -1.13 -0.76 6.10
CA TYR A 42 -0.75 0.64 6.29
C TYR A 42 0.31 0.79 7.39
N ALA A 43 0.17 0.07 8.51
CA ALA A 43 1.14 0.10 9.61
C ALA A 43 2.54 -0.36 9.18
N SER A 44 2.61 -1.33 8.26
CA SER A 44 3.86 -1.88 7.72
C SER A 44 4.64 -0.94 6.81
N LEU A 45 4.02 0.13 6.31
CA LEU A 45 4.68 1.15 5.50
C LEU A 45 5.64 2.00 6.33
N ASP A 46 6.74 2.43 5.72
CA ASP A 46 7.61 3.45 6.31
C ASP A 46 6.95 4.85 6.29
N GLY A 47 7.55 5.80 7.00
CA GLY A 47 7.00 7.16 7.15
C GLY A 47 6.87 7.92 5.83
N GLU A 48 7.85 7.80 4.94
CA GLU A 48 7.88 8.48 3.63
C GLU A 48 6.76 7.97 2.72
N ILE A 49 6.54 6.65 2.70
CA ILE A 49 5.44 6.06 1.92
C ILE A 49 4.08 6.44 2.53
N LYS A 50 3.93 6.47 3.86
CA LYS A 50 2.69 6.92 4.52
C LYS A 50 2.38 8.38 4.17
N GLU A 51 3.38 9.25 4.20
CA GLU A 51 3.22 10.65 3.81
C GLU A 51 2.80 10.76 2.35
N THR A 52 3.45 10.00 1.48
CA THR A 52 3.13 9.94 0.05
C THR A 52 1.68 9.55 -0.19
N VAL A 53 1.19 8.49 0.47
CA VAL A 53 -0.21 8.04 0.38
C VAL A 53 -1.18 9.17 0.78
N ASN A 54 -0.95 9.81 1.92
CA ASN A 54 -1.85 10.88 2.40
C ASN A 54 -1.78 12.14 1.53
N SER A 55 -0.60 12.49 1.02
CA SER A 55 -0.39 13.60 0.10
C SER A 55 -1.15 13.39 -1.21
N TYR A 56 -1.07 12.21 -1.80
CA TYR A 56 -1.82 11.89 -3.02
C TYR A 56 -3.32 11.92 -2.81
N VAL A 57 -3.82 11.32 -1.73
CA VAL A 57 -5.24 11.38 -1.36
C VAL A 57 -5.71 12.83 -1.23
N SER A 58 -4.96 13.65 -0.50
CA SER A 58 -5.30 15.06 -0.28
C SER A 58 -5.29 15.87 -1.59
N LYS A 59 -4.32 15.62 -2.48
CA LYS A 59 -4.22 16.28 -3.79
C LYS A 59 -5.38 15.91 -4.71
N VAL A 60 -5.72 14.62 -4.78
CA VAL A 60 -6.85 14.13 -5.59
C VAL A 60 -8.16 14.66 -5.04
N ALA A 61 -8.35 14.63 -3.71
CA ALA A 61 -9.54 15.16 -3.06
C ALA A 61 -9.75 16.64 -3.37
N LYS A 62 -8.69 17.47 -3.27
CA LYS A 62 -8.75 18.89 -3.63
C LYS A 62 -9.03 19.11 -5.12
N LYS A 63 -8.43 18.31 -6.00
CA LYS A 63 -8.59 18.46 -7.46
C LYS A 63 -10.01 18.12 -7.94
N HIS A 64 -10.69 17.21 -7.24
CA HIS A 64 -11.99 16.67 -7.64
C HIS A 64 -13.13 17.06 -6.69
N ASP A 65 -12.90 18.00 -5.76
CA ASP A 65 -13.87 18.45 -4.75
C ASP A 65 -14.55 17.27 -4.02
N LEU A 66 -13.71 16.34 -3.53
CA LEU A 66 -14.19 15.17 -2.81
C LEU A 66 -14.34 15.47 -1.32
N THR A 67 -15.38 14.91 -0.72
CA THR A 67 -15.64 14.99 0.73
C THR A 67 -14.63 14.20 1.57
N VAL A 68 -14.04 13.15 0.99
CA VAL A 68 -13.07 12.28 1.64
C VAL A 68 -11.67 12.85 1.44
N THR A 69 -11.02 13.28 2.54
CA THR A 69 -9.75 14.02 2.48
C THR A 69 -8.57 13.26 3.07
N LYS A 70 -8.83 12.21 3.86
CA LYS A 70 -7.81 11.38 4.49
C LYS A 70 -7.89 9.95 4.00
N HIS A 71 -6.73 9.29 3.90
CA HIS A 71 -6.67 7.91 3.45
C HIS A 71 -7.54 6.95 4.28
N LYS A 72 -7.55 7.14 5.61
CA LYS A 72 -8.31 6.28 6.54
C LYS A 72 -9.83 6.36 6.40
N GLU A 73 -10.35 7.35 5.67
CA GLU A 73 -11.79 7.57 5.50
C GLU A 73 -12.36 6.75 4.32
N PHE A 74 -11.48 6.14 3.50
CA PHE A 74 -11.89 5.28 2.39
C PHE A 74 -12.33 3.89 2.87
N SER A 75 -13.10 3.19 2.03
CA SER A 75 -13.40 1.76 2.27
C SER A 75 -12.12 0.91 2.29
N PRO A 76 -12.10 -0.24 2.99
CA PRO A 76 -10.93 -1.12 3.04
C PRO A 76 -10.35 -1.47 1.65
N LYS A 77 -11.23 -1.79 0.69
CA LYS A 77 -10.82 -2.07 -0.70
C LYS A 77 -10.09 -0.88 -1.35
N GLN A 78 -10.58 0.34 -1.15
CA GLN A 78 -9.96 1.55 -1.69
C GLN A 78 -8.65 1.87 -0.97
N GLN A 79 -8.58 1.71 0.36
CA GLN A 79 -7.35 1.86 1.12
C GLN A 79 -6.27 0.91 0.61
N PHE A 80 -6.61 -0.37 0.48
CA PHE A 80 -5.72 -1.40 -0.07
C PHE A 80 -5.24 -1.03 -1.47
N SER A 81 -6.14 -0.65 -2.36
CA SER A 81 -5.80 -0.28 -3.75
C SER A 81 -4.83 0.89 -3.80
N ASN A 82 -5.07 1.94 -3.02
CA ASN A 82 -4.19 3.10 -2.93
C ASN A 82 -2.79 2.72 -2.45
N ILE A 83 -2.70 1.88 -1.40
CA ILE A 83 -1.41 1.45 -0.86
C ILE A 83 -0.65 0.60 -1.90
N VAL A 84 -1.31 -0.37 -2.53
CA VAL A 84 -0.67 -1.26 -3.52
C VAL A 84 -0.17 -0.48 -4.73
N VAL A 85 -0.93 0.50 -5.23
CA VAL A 85 -0.51 1.35 -6.35
C VAL A 85 0.74 2.16 -6.00
N ILE A 86 0.80 2.72 -4.78
CA ILE A 86 1.98 3.47 -4.32
C ILE A 86 3.20 2.56 -4.17
N ILE A 87 3.04 1.38 -3.54
CA ILE A 87 4.13 0.40 -3.43
C ILE A 87 4.64 0.00 -4.82
N ALA A 88 3.75 -0.34 -5.75
CA ALA A 88 4.12 -0.73 -7.11
C ALA A 88 4.87 0.39 -7.84
N SER A 89 4.42 1.64 -7.68
CA SER A 89 5.06 2.81 -8.28
C SER A 89 6.46 3.07 -7.68
N ALA A 90 6.60 2.92 -6.35
CA ALA A 90 7.86 3.08 -5.65
C ALA A 90 8.86 1.99 -6.06
N LEU A 91 8.41 0.74 -6.14
CA LEU A 91 9.22 -0.40 -6.62
C LEU A 91 9.66 -0.21 -8.06
N HIS A 92 8.73 0.17 -8.96
CA HIS A 92 9.04 0.43 -10.35
C HIS A 92 10.10 1.54 -10.50
N SER A 93 9.97 2.62 -9.72
CA SER A 93 10.93 3.72 -9.70
C SER A 93 12.30 3.29 -9.17
N ALA A 94 12.33 2.44 -8.15
CA ALA A 94 13.58 1.90 -7.60
C ALA A 94 14.29 0.98 -8.60
N CYS A 95 13.56 0.07 -9.27
CA CYS A 95 14.13 -0.80 -10.28
C CYS A 95 14.68 -0.01 -11.48
N LYS A 96 14.00 1.05 -11.92
CA LYS A 96 14.47 1.89 -13.03
C LYS A 96 15.76 2.65 -12.71
N GLN A 97 15.96 3.05 -11.46
CA GLN A 97 17.19 3.75 -11.03
C GLN A 97 18.39 2.82 -10.86
N ALA A 98 18.15 1.50 -10.75
CA ALA A 98 19.18 0.49 -10.61
C ALA A 98 19.69 -0.07 -11.97
N THR A 99 19.13 0.39 -13.09
CA THR A 99 19.51 0.00 -14.47
C THR A 99 20.17 1.17 -15.17
#